data_AF-A0AA87M1I6-F1
#
_entry.id   AF-A0AA87M1I6-F1
#
_cell.length_a   1.000
_cell.length_b   1.000
_cell.length_c   1.000
_cell.angle_alpha   90.00
_cell.angle_beta   90.00
_cell.angle_gamma   90.00
#
_symmetry.space_group_name_H-M   'P 1'
#
loop_
_entity.id
_entity.type
_entity.pdbx_description
1 polymer ?
#
loop_
_entity_poly.entity_id
_entity_poly.type
_entity_poly.pdbx_seq_one_letter_code
_entity_poly.pdbx_strand_id
1 'polypeptide(L)'
;MTETIKRDYSLLGPSGKRAVETGLAAAEWYHTEIPRKEMKALMQRSDKAAIRDTTIWLGSMAIFAGLGIYFWGSWLSVPFFLAYGVLYGSASDSRWH
;
A
#
# COMPACT_ATOMS: atom_id res chain seq x y z
N MET A 1 43.89 -5.18 -19.00
CA MET A 1 42.46 -5.01 -19.32
C MET A 1 41.72 -6.12 -18.60
N THR A 2 40.96 -5.81 -17.55
CA THR A 2 40.23 -6.82 -16.78
C THR A 2 38.94 -7.14 -17.54
N GLU A 3 38.82 -8.35 -18.04
CA GLU A 3 37.63 -8.82 -18.75
C GLU A 3 36.47 -8.93 -17.74
N THR A 4 35.45 -8.07 -17.87
CA THR A 4 34.25 -8.16 -17.04
C THR A 4 33.36 -9.29 -17.53
N ILE A 5 33.41 -10.43 -16.83
CA ILE A 5 32.52 -11.57 -17.10
C ILE A 5 31.07 -11.14 -16.82
N LYS A 6 30.21 -11.20 -17.85
CA LYS A 6 28.77 -10.92 -17.74
C LYS A 6 28.12 -11.95 -16.80
N ARG A 7 27.46 -11.48 -15.75
CA ARG A 7 26.79 -12.37 -14.77
C ARG A 7 25.61 -13.09 -15.42
N ASP A 8 25.58 -14.42 -15.27
CA ASP A 8 24.45 -15.26 -15.67
C ASP A 8 23.34 -15.21 -14.61
N TYR A 9 22.18 -14.68 -15.00
CA TYR A 9 20.97 -14.55 -14.18
C TYR A 9 19.96 -15.67 -14.43
N SER A 10 20.33 -16.73 -15.17
CA SER A 10 19.47 -17.91 -15.35
C SER A 10 19.18 -18.58 -14.00
N LEU A 11 17.90 -18.84 -13.73
CA LEU A 11 17.45 -19.51 -12.50
C LEU A 11 17.98 -20.96 -12.37
N LEU A 12 18.24 -21.62 -13.51
CA LEU A 12 18.79 -22.98 -13.57
C LEU A 12 20.32 -22.99 -13.81
N GLY A 13 20.93 -21.80 -13.88
CA GLY A 13 22.35 -21.64 -14.14
C GLY A 13 23.24 -21.93 -12.93
N PRO A 14 24.55 -21.64 -13.03
CA PRO A 14 25.53 -21.90 -11.97
C PRO A 14 25.17 -21.25 -10.62
N SER A 15 24.54 -20.07 -10.65
CA SER A 15 24.07 -19.37 -9.44
C SER A 15 22.95 -20.14 -8.72
N GLY A 16 22.04 -20.79 -9.45
CA GLY A 16 20.97 -21.60 -8.87
C GLY A 16 21.50 -22.86 -8.19
N LYS A 17 22.44 -23.57 -8.84
CA LYS A 17 23.15 -24.71 -8.22
C LYS A 17 23.88 -24.31 -6.95
N ARG A 18 24.62 -23.20 -7.00
CA ARG A 18 25.34 -22.66 -5.84
C ARG A 18 24.39 -22.28 -4.70
N ALA A 19 23.20 -21.75 -5.00
CA ALA A 19 22.20 -21.45 -3.99
C ALA A 19 21.66 -22.72 -3.28
N VAL A 20 21.52 -23.84 -3.99
CA VAL A 20 21.16 -25.13 -3.39
C VAL A 20 22.31 -25.66 -2.53
N GLU A 21 23.54 -25.69 -3.06
CA GLU A 21 24.74 -26.17 -2.35
C GLU A 21 25.02 -25.37 -1.06
N THR A 22 24.73 -24.08 -1.07
CA THR A 22 24.92 -23.19 0.09
C THR A 22 23.70 -23.12 1.00
N GLY A 23 22.65 -23.90 0.74
CA GLY A 23 21.44 -23.96 1.55
C GLY A 23 20.51 -22.75 1.43
N LEU A 24 20.80 -21.81 0.52
CA LEU A 24 19.97 -20.61 0.27
C LEU A 24 18.65 -20.94 -0.44
N ALA A 25 18.62 -22.02 -1.25
CA ALA A 25 17.42 -22.40 -2.01
C ALA A 25 16.31 -23.03 -1.14
N ALA A 26 16.65 -23.55 0.03
CA ALA A 26 15.71 -24.16 0.98
C ALA A 26 15.99 -23.69 2.42
N ALA A 27 16.49 -22.46 2.57
CA ALA A 27 16.79 -21.91 3.87
C ALA A 27 15.52 -21.92 4.73
N GLU A 28 15.61 -22.49 5.94
CA GLU A 28 14.61 -22.24 6.97
C GLU A 28 14.77 -20.80 7.44
N TRP A 29 13.91 -19.94 6.91
CA TRP A 29 13.79 -18.58 7.40
C TRP A 29 13.21 -18.61 8.80
N TYR A 30 13.70 -17.71 9.65
CA TYR A 30 13.12 -17.52 10.97
C TYR A 30 11.61 -17.33 10.85
N HIS A 31 10.87 -18.20 11.52
CA HIS A 31 9.45 -18.04 11.73
C HIS A 31 9.24 -17.82 13.22
N THR A 32 8.41 -16.85 13.59
CA THR A 32 7.97 -16.74 14.98
C THR A 32 7.11 -17.95 15.32
N GLU A 33 7.37 -18.56 16.47
CA GLU A 33 6.51 -19.62 17.00
C GLU A 33 5.17 -19.00 17.42
N ILE A 34 4.16 -19.15 16.55
CA ILE A 34 2.79 -18.69 16.80
C ILE A 34 1.86 -19.91 16.74
N PRO A 35 1.02 -20.16 17.77
CA PRO A 35 0.05 -21.23 17.74
C PRO A 35 -0.85 -21.15 16.49
N ARG A 36 -1.15 -22.31 15.88
CA ARG A 36 -1.97 -22.37 14.64
C ARG A 36 -3.29 -21.61 14.74
N LYS A 37 -3.91 -21.59 15.93
CA LYS A 37 -5.16 -20.87 16.19
C LYS A 37 -4.98 -19.35 16.07
N GLU A 38 -3.90 -18.81 16.61
CA GLU A 38 -3.59 -17.37 16.54
C GLU A 38 -3.19 -16.96 15.13
N MET A 39 -2.36 -17.76 14.46
CA MET A 39 -2.02 -17.54 13.05
C MET A 39 -3.29 -17.43 12.19
N LYS A 40 -4.25 -18.35 12.39
CA LYS A 40 -5.52 -18.32 11.65
C LYS A 40 -6.34 -17.06 11.93
N ALA A 41 -6.32 -16.56 13.16
CA ALA A 41 -7.01 -15.32 13.51
C ALA A 41 -6.36 -14.10 12.86
N LEU A 42 -5.02 -14.03 12.83
CA LEU A 42 -4.27 -12.94 12.18
C LEU A 42 -4.46 -12.93 10.65
N MET A 43 -4.66 -14.10 10.04
CA MET A 43 -4.92 -14.22 8.60
C MET A 43 -6.36 -13.83 8.21
N GLN A 44 -7.24 -13.53 9.18
CA GLN A 44 -8.61 -13.14 8.88
C GLN A 44 -8.63 -11.80 8.14
N ARG A 45 -9.05 -11.82 6.88
CA ARG A 45 -9.24 -10.61 6.08
C ARG A 45 -10.37 -9.77 6.67
N SER A 46 -10.18 -8.46 6.67
CA SER A 46 -11.19 -7.50 7.14
C SER A 46 -11.09 -6.20 6.38
N ASP A 47 -12.17 -5.82 5.71
CA ASP A 47 -12.27 -4.56 4.96
C ASP A 47 -12.73 -3.38 5.84
N LYS A 48 -12.95 -3.61 7.13
CA LYS A 48 -13.51 -2.60 8.06
C LYS A 48 -12.72 -1.29 8.07
N ALA A 49 -11.39 -1.38 8.10
CA ALA A 49 -10.52 -0.19 8.10
C ALA A 49 -10.65 0.56 6.76
N ALA A 50 -10.52 -0.15 5.64
CA ALA A 50 -10.63 0.43 4.30
C ALA A 50 -12.01 1.09 4.06
N ILE A 51 -13.09 0.43 4.46
CA ILE A 51 -14.46 0.96 4.34
C ILE A 51 -14.63 2.22 5.20
N ARG A 52 -14.16 2.21 6.45
CA ARG A 52 -14.22 3.37 7.34
C ARG A 52 -13.52 4.57 6.69
N ASP A 53 -12.28 4.36 6.25
CA ASP A 53 -11.45 5.45 5.74
C ASP A 53 -12.02 5.99 4.41
N THR A 54 -12.54 5.11 3.56
CA THR A 54 -13.25 5.48 2.32
C THR A 54 -14.52 6.28 2.62
N THR A 55 -15.29 5.86 3.62
CA THR A 55 -16.53 6.56 4.02
C THR A 55 -16.22 7.95 4.56
N ILE A 56 -15.18 8.08 5.39
CA ILE A 56 -14.73 9.38 5.92
C ILE A 56 -14.27 10.29 4.79
N TRP A 57 -13.49 9.77 3.85
CA TRP A 57 -12.98 10.54 2.72
C TRP A 57 -14.11 11.03 1.80
N LEU A 58 -14.97 10.12 1.33
CA LEU A 58 -16.11 10.48 0.48
C LEU A 58 -17.11 11.39 1.19
N GLY A 59 -17.38 11.13 2.47
CA GLY A 59 -18.24 11.97 3.30
C GLY A 59 -17.69 13.39 3.46
N SER A 60 -16.39 13.51 3.74
CA SER A 60 -15.72 14.81 3.83
C SER A 60 -15.76 15.56 2.51
N MET A 61 -15.51 14.88 1.38
CA MET A 61 -15.62 15.48 0.06
C MET A 61 -17.03 16.01 -0.23
N ALA A 62 -18.07 15.22 0.06
CA ALA A 62 -19.46 15.64 -0.14
C ALA A 62 -19.81 16.86 0.71
N ILE A 63 -19.36 16.89 1.98
CA ILE A 63 -19.59 18.02 2.89
C ILE A 63 -18.89 19.28 2.37
N PHE A 64 -17.60 19.20 2.03
CA PHE A 64 -16.84 20.38 1.57
C PHE A 64 -17.34 20.90 0.22
N ALA A 65 -17.69 20.00 -0.71
CA ALA A 65 -18.34 20.40 -1.96
C ALA A 65 -19.68 21.09 -1.70
N GLY A 66 -20.53 20.51 -0.85
CA GLY A 66 -21.83 21.07 -0.48
C GLY A 66 -21.72 22.45 0.17
N LEU A 67 -20.78 22.63 1.11
CA LEU A 67 -20.52 23.93 1.74
C LEU A 67 -19.96 24.95 0.74
N GLY A 68 -19.04 24.55 -0.14
CA GLY A 68 -18.52 25.43 -1.19
C GLY A 68 -19.63 25.94 -2.13
N ILE A 69 -20.55 25.06 -2.52
CA ILE A 69 -21.72 25.40 -3.33
C ILE A 69 -22.70 26.28 -2.54
N TYR A 70 -22.96 25.96 -1.27
CA TYR A 70 -23.87 26.73 -0.42
C TYR A 70 -23.40 28.17 -0.22
N PHE A 71 -22.09 28.39 -0.03
CA PHE A 71 -21.49 29.72 0.14
C PHE A 71 -21.06 30.36 -1.19
N TRP A 72 -21.55 29.87 -2.33
CA TRP A 72 -21.17 30.39 -3.65
C TRP A 72 -21.44 31.90 -3.77
N GLY A 73 -20.50 32.63 -4.38
CA GLY A 73 -20.55 34.09 -4.47
C GLY A 73 -20.05 34.83 -3.21
N SER A 74 -19.68 34.11 -2.15
CA SER A 74 -19.00 34.66 -0.97
C SER A 74 -17.55 34.19 -0.88
N TRP A 75 -16.69 34.99 -0.26
CA TRP A 75 -15.33 34.60 0.10
C TRP A 75 -15.25 33.36 1.00
N LEU A 76 -16.34 33.03 1.69
CA LEU A 76 -16.43 31.79 2.49
C LEU A 76 -16.41 30.52 1.64
N SER A 77 -16.77 30.57 0.35
CA SER A 77 -16.68 29.40 -0.53
C SER A 77 -15.23 28.93 -0.77
N VAL A 78 -14.28 29.86 -0.74
CA VAL A 78 -12.87 29.61 -1.05
C VAL A 78 -12.22 28.58 -0.11
N PRO A 79 -12.26 28.71 1.23
CA PRO A 79 -11.69 27.70 2.11
C PRO A 79 -12.34 26.32 1.95
N PHE A 80 -13.64 26.23 1.65
CA PHE A 80 -14.32 24.94 1.43
C PHE A 80 -13.87 24.26 0.13
N PHE A 81 -13.75 25.02 -0.97
CA PHE A 81 -13.22 24.47 -2.21
C PHE A 81 -11.73 24.13 -2.14
N LEU A 82 -10.93 24.88 -1.36
CA LEU A 82 -9.55 24.54 -1.08
C LEU A 82 -9.45 23.20 -0.34
N ALA A 83 -10.23 23.00 0.72
CA ALA A 83 -10.26 21.74 1.46
C ALA A 83 -10.71 20.57 0.57
N TYR A 84 -11.76 20.77 -0.23
CA TYR A 84 -12.20 19.78 -1.24
C TYR A 84 -11.08 19.44 -2.23
N GLY A 85 -10.40 20.45 -2.78
CA GLY A 85 -9.32 20.27 -3.75
C GLY A 85 -8.13 19.50 -3.19
N VAL A 86 -7.73 19.79 -1.95
CA VAL A 86 -6.68 19.02 -1.26
C VAL A 86 -7.11 17.56 -1.09
N LEU A 87 -8.32 17.31 -0.57
CA LEU A 87 -8.82 15.95 -0.39
C LEU A 87 -8.92 15.17 -1.71
N TYR A 88 -9.32 15.84 -2.79
CA TYR A 88 -9.39 15.23 -4.12
C TYR A 88 -8.00 14.96 -4.72
N GLY A 89 -7.05 15.87 -4.54
CA GLY A 89 -5.74 15.79 -5.17
C GLY A 89 -4.72 14.93 -4.42
N SER A 90 -4.76 14.90 -3.08
CA SER A 90 -3.72 14.24 -2.27
C SER A 90 -4.16 12.94 -1.59
N ALA A 91 -5.45 12.74 -1.36
CA ALA A 91 -5.96 11.56 -0.62
C ALA A 91 -6.46 10.42 -1.54
N SER A 92 -6.48 10.63 -2.85
CA SER A 92 -7.02 9.67 -3.84
C SER A 92 -6.04 8.56 -4.25
N ASP A 93 -4.79 8.61 -3.76
CA ASP A 93 -3.78 7.61 -4.09
C ASP A 93 -3.70 6.55 -3.00
N SER A 94 -4.35 5.41 -3.24
CA SER A 94 -4.24 4.21 -2.41
C SER A 94 -2.88 3.54 -2.66
N ARG A 95 -1.80 4.20 -2.21
CA ARG A 95 -0.39 3.80 -2.48
C ARG A 95 0.02 2.44 -1.91
N TRP A 96 -0.89 1.76 -1.21
CA TRP A 96 -0.60 0.52 -0.51
C TRP A 96 -1.85 -0.36 -0.44
N HIS A 97 -2.21 -0.98 -1.56
CA HIS A 97 -3.02 -2.20 -1.61
C HIS A 97 -2.53 -3.07 -2.77
#